data_AF-A0A3R9GMX5-F1
#
_entry.id   AF-A0A3R9GMX5-F1
#
_cell.length_a   1.000
_cell.length_b   1.000
_cell.length_c   1.000
_cell.angle_alpha   90.00
_cell.angle_beta   90.00
_cell.angle_gamma   90.00
#
_symmetry.space_group_name_H-M   'P 1'
#
loop_
_entity.id
_entity.type
_entity.pdbx_description
1 polymer ?
#
loop_
_entity_poly.entity_id
_entity_poly.type
_entity_poly.pdbx_seq_one_letter_code
_entity_poly.pdbx_strand_id
1 'polypeptide(L)'
;MPNTDIVISNKLGLHARAAAKLTQLASKFSSEIFISRGAQRVNAKSIMGVMMLAAGLGVTVRLEASGNDAEQALSEIETLFDSKFGEQE
;
A
#
# COMPACT_ATOMS: atom_id res chain seq x y z
N MET A 1 -7.14 -15.46 3.04
CA MET A 1 -6.40 -14.19 3.14
C MET A 1 -6.10 -13.74 1.71
N PRO A 2 -6.91 -12.84 1.13
CA PRO A 2 -6.66 -12.34 -0.20
C PRO A 2 -5.34 -11.54 -0.24
N ASN A 3 -4.71 -11.55 -1.41
CA ASN A 3 -3.50 -10.77 -1.69
C ASN A 3 -3.49 -10.33 -3.16
N THR A 4 -2.76 -9.26 -3.44
CA THR A 4 -2.54 -8.75 -4.80
C THR A 4 -1.14 -8.17 -4.93
N ASP A 5 -0.54 -8.32 -6.11
CA ASP A 5 0.78 -7.78 -6.46
C ASP A 5 0.58 -6.49 -7.28
N ILE A 6 1.14 -5.37 -6.81
CA ILE A 6 0.99 -4.05 -7.43
C ILE A 6 2.35 -3.49 -7.83
N VAL A 7 2.43 -2.95 -9.04
CA VAL A 7 3.62 -2.22 -9.52
C VAL A 7 3.47 -0.74 -9.17
N ILE A 8 4.44 -0.20 -8.44
CA ILE A 8 4.48 1.22 -8.10
C ILE A 8 4.74 2.05 -9.37
N SER A 9 3.83 2.94 -9.71
CA SER A 9 3.85 3.70 -10.96
C SER A 9 3.95 5.23 -10.78
N ASN A 10 3.92 5.73 -9.54
CA ASN A 10 4.15 7.14 -9.22
C ASN A 10 5.66 7.42 -9.10
N LYS A 11 6.09 8.62 -9.53
CA LYS A 11 7.49 8.97 -9.75
C LYS A 11 8.39 8.81 -8.52
N LEU A 12 7.90 9.17 -7.33
CA LEU A 12 8.66 9.15 -6.08
C LEU A 12 8.48 7.86 -5.26
N GLY A 13 7.62 6.94 -5.71
CA GLY A 13 7.26 5.73 -4.98
C GLY A 13 6.57 5.99 -3.63
N LEU A 14 6.77 5.10 -2.65
CA LEU A 14 6.20 5.20 -1.29
C LEU A 14 6.94 6.21 -0.38
N HIS A 15 7.08 7.44 -0.86
CA HIS A 15 7.56 8.59 -0.09
C HIS A 15 6.50 9.09 0.92
N ALA A 16 6.83 10.12 1.70
CA ALA A 16 6.01 10.57 2.83
C ALA A 16 4.53 10.86 2.48
N ARG A 17 4.23 11.50 1.34
CA ARG A 17 2.85 11.82 0.93
C ARG A 17 2.08 10.57 0.51
N ALA A 18 2.66 9.75 -0.37
CA ALA A 18 2.06 8.47 -0.79
C ALA A 18 1.84 7.53 0.42
N ALA A 19 2.83 7.44 1.32
CA ALA A 19 2.72 6.68 2.56
C ALA A 19 1.60 7.20 3.48
N ALA A 20 1.47 8.53 3.64
CA ALA A 20 0.38 9.12 4.41
C ALA A 20 -0.99 8.77 3.82
N LYS A 21 -1.16 8.83 2.48
CA LYS A 21 -2.42 8.46 1.82
C LYS A 21 -2.74 6.97 1.97
N LEU A 22 -1.74 6.10 1.77
CA LEU A 22 -1.91 4.65 1.94
C LEU A 22 -2.31 4.31 3.38
N THR A 23 -1.59 4.86 4.36
CA THR A 23 -1.83 4.57 5.77
C THR A 23 -3.16 5.11 6.25
N GLN A 24 -3.55 6.30 5.80
CA GLN A 24 -4.87 6.86 6.08
C GLN A 24 -6.00 6.01 5.50
N LEU A 25 -5.85 5.53 4.25
CA LEU A 25 -6.83 4.64 3.63
C LEU A 25 -6.91 3.29 4.34
N ALA A 26 -5.76 2.63 4.53
CA ALA A 26 -5.67 1.34 5.21
C ALA A 26 -6.27 1.38 6.62
N SER A 27 -6.12 2.51 7.33
CA SER A 27 -6.65 2.69 8.70
C SER A 27 -8.18 2.80 8.77
N LYS A 28 -8.88 2.95 7.65
CA LYS A 28 -10.35 2.93 7.63
C LYS A 28 -10.94 1.53 7.77
N PHE A 29 -10.14 0.50 7.47
CA PHE A 29 -10.58 -0.89 7.50
C PHE A 29 -10.28 -1.54 8.84
N SER A 30 -11.16 -2.46 9.24
CA SER A 30 -10.98 -3.31 10.42
C SER A 30 -9.93 -4.42 10.17
N SER A 31 -9.80 -4.89 8.93
CA SER A 31 -8.82 -5.91 8.53
C SER A 31 -7.39 -5.52 8.87
N GLU A 32 -6.58 -6.52 9.18
CA GLU A 32 -5.13 -6.38 9.16
C GLU A 32 -4.66 -6.29 7.72
N ILE A 33 -3.83 -5.29 7.40
CA ILE A 33 -3.35 -5.05 6.04
C ILE A 33 -1.83 -4.93 6.11
N PHE A 34 -1.15 -5.73 5.30
CA PHE A 34 0.30 -5.75 5.20
C PHE A 34 0.74 -5.47 3.78
N ILE A 35 1.84 -4.75 3.65
CA ILE A 35 2.54 -4.52 2.40
C ILE A 35 3.95 -5.10 2.50
N SER A 36 4.41 -5.76 1.44
CA SER A 36 5.72 -6.41 1.44
C SER A 36 6.49 -6.18 0.14
N ARG A 37 7.82 -6.19 0.28
CA ARG A 37 8.79 -6.12 -0.81
C ARG A 37 9.93 -7.09 -0.49
N GLY A 38 10.02 -8.18 -1.24
CA GLY A 38 10.96 -9.26 -0.94
C GLY A 38 10.71 -9.83 0.46
N ALA A 39 11.74 -9.85 1.32
CA ALA A 39 11.62 -10.34 2.70
C ALA A 39 11.06 -9.30 3.70
N GLN A 40 10.94 -8.03 3.32
CA GLN A 40 10.40 -6.99 4.20
C GLN A 40 8.88 -6.99 4.14
N ARG A 41 8.23 -7.09 5.29
CA ARG A 41 6.77 -7.01 5.45
C ARG A 41 6.43 -6.03 6.56
N VAL A 42 5.56 -5.08 6.27
CA VAL A 42 5.18 -4.02 7.21
C VAL A 42 3.67 -3.83 7.24
N ASN A 43 3.16 -3.37 8.38
CA ASN A 43 1.74 -3.02 8.50
C ASN A 43 1.44 -1.77 7.66
N ALA A 44 0.49 -1.87 6.73
CA ALA A 44 0.10 -0.77 5.84
C ALA A 44 -0.52 0.42 6.59
N LYS A 45 -0.97 0.22 7.84
CA LYS A 45 -1.46 1.28 8.74
C LYS A 45 -0.33 2.02 9.47
N SER A 46 0.93 1.57 9.36
CA SER A 46 2.09 2.23 9.98
C SER A 46 2.87 3.07 8.97
N ILE A 47 2.77 4.39 9.06
CA ILE A 47 3.47 5.30 8.16
C ILE A 47 4.98 5.12 8.16
N MET A 48 5.58 4.91 9.35
CA MET A 48 7.01 4.65 9.47
C MET A 48 7.38 3.33 8.80
N GLY A 49 6.57 2.28 8.97
CA GLY A 49 6.80 0.98 8.33
C GLY A 49 6.75 1.10 6.80
N VAL A 50 5.72 1.75 6.26
CA VAL A 50 5.56 1.96 4.82
C VAL A 50 6.73 2.76 4.23
N MET A 51 7.17 3.84 4.88
CA MET A 51 8.32 4.61 4.41
C MET A 51 9.62 3.81 4.44
N MET A 52 9.83 2.97 5.46
CA MET A 52 11.02 2.10 5.56
C MET A 52 11.03 0.97 4.51
N LEU A 53 9.87 0.63 3.93
CA LEU A 53 9.82 -0.31 2.80
C LEU A 53 10.58 0.23 1.58
N ALA A 54 10.81 1.54 1.48
CA ALA A 54 11.64 2.20 0.47
C ALA A 54 11.34 1.74 -0.98
N ALA A 55 10.06 1.48 -1.29
CA ALA A 55 9.64 0.96 -2.58
C ALA A 55 9.44 2.10 -3.58
N GLY A 56 10.29 2.14 -4.61
CA GLY A 56 10.32 3.17 -5.65
C GLY A 56 9.53 2.80 -6.91
N LEU A 57 9.54 3.68 -7.90
CA LEU A 57 8.96 3.46 -9.23
C LEU A 57 9.43 2.12 -9.84
N GLY A 58 8.50 1.36 -10.40
CA GLY A 58 8.74 0.07 -11.06
C GLY A 58 8.92 -1.11 -10.09
N VAL A 59 8.95 -0.87 -8.78
CA VAL A 59 9.01 -1.95 -7.79
C VAL A 59 7.63 -2.59 -7.64
N THR A 60 7.59 -3.92 -7.68
CA THR A 60 6.41 -4.69 -7.28
C THR A 60 6.37 -4.85 -5.76
N VAL A 61 5.21 -4.56 -5.18
CA VAL A 61 4.89 -4.80 -3.77
C VAL A 61 3.70 -5.74 -3.69
N ARG A 62 3.68 -6.59 -2.66
CA ARG A 62 2.53 -7.46 -2.39
C ARG A 62 1.72 -6.89 -1.23
N LEU A 63 0.42 -6.70 -1.46
CA LEU A 63 -0.55 -6.39 -0.43
C LEU A 63 -1.29 -7.64 0.00
N GLU A 64 -1.47 -7.78 1.30
CA GLU A 64 -2.22 -8.87 1.91
C GLU A 64 -3.20 -8.29 2.92
N ALA A 65 -4.44 -8.78 2.94
CA ALA A 65 -5.44 -8.35 3.90
C ALA A 65 -6.13 -9.54 4.57
N SER A 66 -6.41 -9.43 5.87
CA SER A 66 -7.09 -10.45 6.66
C SER A 66 -8.16 -9.81 7.55
N GLY A 67 -9.41 -10.23 7.38
CA GLY A 67 -10.57 -9.71 8.09
C GLY A 67 -11.81 -9.65 7.21
N ASN A 68 -12.91 -9.12 7.76
CA ASN A 68 -14.22 -9.12 7.10
C ASN A 68 -14.32 -8.16 5.92
N ASP A 69 -13.53 -7.08 5.93
CA ASP A 69 -13.46 -6.07 4.87
C ASP A 69 -12.18 -6.19 4.01
N ALA A 70 -11.52 -7.35 4.03
CA ALA A 70 -10.22 -7.55 3.38
C ALA A 70 -10.25 -7.35 1.87
N GLU A 71 -11.27 -7.87 1.18
CA GLU A 71 -11.39 -7.70 -0.29
C GLU A 71 -11.63 -6.24 -0.68
N GLN A 72 -12.50 -5.55 0.06
CA GLN A 72 -12.76 -4.13 -0.15
C GLN A 72 -11.50 -3.30 0.12
N ALA A 73 -10.77 -3.62 1.18
CA ALA A 73 -9.51 -2.96 1.51
C ALA A 73 -8.49 -3.06 0.37
N LEU A 74 -8.31 -4.26 -0.20
CA LEU A 74 -7.39 -4.45 -1.32
C LEU A 74 -7.85 -3.69 -2.57
N SER A 75 -9.14 -3.72 -2.90
CA SER A 75 -9.69 -3.02 -4.07
C SER A 75 -9.54 -1.49 -3.99
N GLU A 76 -9.84 -0.89 -2.83
CA GLU A 76 -9.67 0.55 -2.63
C GLU A 76 -8.19 0.95 -2.61
N ILE A 77 -7.32 0.13 -2.03
CA ILE A 77 -5.88 0.39 -2.06
C ILE A 77 -5.34 0.27 -3.49
N GLU A 78 -5.74 -0.74 -4.26
CA GLU A 78 -5.35 -0.88 -5.67
C GLU A 78 -5.74 0.37 -6.48
N THR A 79 -6.97 0.86 -6.29
CA THR A 79 -7.43 2.12 -6.89
C THR A 79 -6.54 3.33 -6.49
N LEU A 80 -6.07 3.37 -5.25
CA LEU A 80 -5.14 4.41 -4.79
C LEU A 80 -3.78 4.33 -5.51
N PHE A 81 -3.25 3.13 -5.74
CA PHE A 81 -2.02 2.94 -6.49
C PHE A 81 -2.20 3.27 -7.98
N ASP A 82 -3.31 2.85 -8.59
CA ASP A 82 -3.64 3.13 -10.01
C ASP A 82 -3.81 4.63 -10.28
N SER A 83 -4.40 5.35 -9.33
CA SER A 83 -4.50 6.81 -9.38
C SER A 83 -3.20 7.53 -9.06
N LYS A 84 -2.08 6.80 -8.89
CA LYS A 84 -0.75 7.32 -8.54
C LYS A 84 -0.79 8.20 -7.30
N PHE A 85 -1.59 7.84 -6.31
CA PHE A 85 -1.82 8.66 -5.11
C PHE A 85 -2.30 10.08 -5.42
N GLY A 86 -2.91 10.34 -6.59
CA GLY A 86 -3.32 11.66 -7.06
C GLY A 86 -2.16 12.61 -7.36
N GLU A 87 -0.99 12.08 -7.71
CA GLU A 87 0.19 12.85 -8.10
C GLU A 87 0.18 13.12 -9.62
N GLN A 88 0.41 14.37 -10.02
CA GLN A 88 0.38 14.78 -11.43
C GLN A 88 1.71 14.53 -12.18
N GLU A 89 2.68 13.84 -11.57
CA GLU A 89 4.01 13.58 -12.13
C GLU A 89 4.45 12.12 -12.00
#